data_AF-A0A286T342-F1
#
_entry.id   AF-A0A286T342-F1
#
_cell.length_a   1.000
_cell.length_b   1.000
_cell.length_c   1.000
_cell.angle_alpha   90.00
_cell.angle_beta   90.00
_cell.angle_gamma   90.00
#
_symmetry.space_group_name_H-M   'P 1'
#
loop_
_entity.id
_entity.type
_entity.pdbx_description
1 polymer ?
#
loop_
_entity_poly.entity_id
_entity_poly.type
_entity_poly.pdbx_seq_one_letter_code
_entity_poly.pdbx_strand_id
1 'polypeptide(L)'
;MIRAGDYSVKDKGVNKNNWAFSSTTKDAQAQAGGVDGTLEATLKIDHTTATGNVYQIGRVIIGQIHATKDEPCRLYYRLLPGQTKGSIYFAHEPRKKFGKEQWHRLIGTQLPDYWHQDAKPSEPEDGIALGEVFSYRIHVDGNKLTVTIIRDGKPDVSKTVDMSKSGYEAPSQW
;
A
#
# COMPACT_ATOMS: atom_id res chain seq x y z
N MET A 1 -2.72 15.98 5.39
CA MET A 1 -1.62 16.56 6.19
C MET A 1 -2.14 16.81 7.59
N ILE A 2 -1.55 16.22 8.63
CA ILE A 2 -2.10 16.31 10.00
C ILE A 2 -2.06 17.76 10.52
N ARG A 3 -1.10 18.58 10.07
CA ARG A 3 -0.99 19.99 10.47
C ARG A 3 -2.19 20.88 10.09
N ALA A 4 -3.13 20.37 9.28
CA ALA A 4 -4.39 21.05 8.96
C ALA A 4 -4.26 22.54 8.52
N GLY A 5 -3.19 22.88 7.81
CA GLY A 5 -2.93 24.25 7.32
C GLY A 5 -2.04 25.11 8.22
N ASP A 6 -1.55 24.59 9.35
CA ASP A 6 -0.55 25.26 10.18
C ASP A 6 0.86 25.13 9.58
N TYR A 7 1.30 26.19 8.89
CA TYR A 7 2.60 26.24 8.22
C TYR A 7 3.79 26.47 9.17
N SER A 8 3.55 26.69 10.47
CA SER A 8 4.65 26.69 11.46
C SER A 8 5.22 25.29 11.69
N VAL A 9 4.42 24.24 11.41
CA VAL A 9 4.83 22.84 11.48
C VAL A 9 5.44 22.40 10.14
N LYS A 10 6.68 21.91 10.19
CA LYS A 10 7.42 21.43 9.01
C LYS A 10 6.72 20.24 8.36
N ASP A 11 6.83 20.14 7.03
CA ASP A 11 6.27 19.01 6.27
C ASP A 11 6.91 17.66 6.64
N LYS A 12 8.23 17.64 6.91
CA LYS A 12 9.04 16.44 7.13
C LYS A 12 9.53 16.32 8.57
N GLY A 13 9.75 15.08 9.01
CA GLY A 13 10.32 14.74 10.31
C GLY A 13 9.27 14.53 11.40
N VAL A 14 9.70 13.94 12.52
CA VAL A 14 8.82 13.59 13.64
C VAL A 14 8.32 14.85 14.30
N ASN A 15 7.09 15.21 13.96
CA ASN A 15 6.46 16.43 14.42
C ASN A 15 4.93 16.27 14.31
N LYS A 16 4.19 17.35 14.58
CA LYS A 16 2.73 17.35 14.60
C LYS A 16 2.05 17.24 13.23
N ASN A 17 2.80 17.15 12.14
CA ASN A 17 2.28 16.91 10.80
C ASN A 17 2.33 15.44 10.36
N ASN A 18 3.20 14.64 10.98
CA ASN A 18 3.44 13.24 10.65
C ASN A 18 3.07 12.32 11.82
N TRP A 19 3.07 11.02 11.58
CA TRP A 19 2.68 10.00 12.56
C TRP A 19 3.77 8.93 12.63
N ALA A 20 3.84 8.22 13.76
CA ALA A 20 4.87 7.22 14.01
C ALA A 20 4.24 5.90 14.47
N PHE A 21 4.93 4.78 14.24
CA PHE A 21 4.46 3.48 14.73
C PHE A 21 4.56 3.40 16.26
N SER A 22 3.63 2.72 16.93
CA SER A 22 3.69 2.50 18.38
C SER A 22 4.88 1.64 18.83
N SER A 23 5.56 0.97 17.89
CA SER A 23 6.82 0.24 18.10
C SER A 23 8.07 1.12 18.13
N THR A 24 7.99 2.41 17.82
CA THR A 24 9.12 3.35 17.95
C THR A 24 9.33 3.82 19.41
N THR A 25 10.32 4.68 19.65
CA THR A 25 10.61 5.24 20.99
C THR A 25 9.46 6.12 21.52
N LYS A 26 9.31 6.18 22.85
CA LYS A 26 8.28 7.01 23.48
C LYS A 26 8.43 8.50 23.17
N ASP A 27 9.66 8.99 23.04
CA ASP A 27 9.92 10.38 22.67
C ASP A 27 9.44 10.72 21.26
N ALA A 28 9.60 9.80 20.31
CA ALA A 28 9.10 10.00 18.95
C ALA A 28 7.57 9.92 18.91
N GLN A 29 6.95 9.01 19.67
CA GLN A 29 5.49 8.95 19.83
C GLN A 29 4.93 10.28 20.39
N ALA A 30 5.59 10.87 21.39
CA ALA A 30 5.16 12.12 22.00
C ALA A 30 5.28 13.33 21.05
N GLN A 31 6.27 13.32 20.16
CA GLN A 31 6.51 14.39 19.18
C GLN A 31 5.58 14.30 17.96
N ALA A 32 5.18 13.09 17.56
CA ALA A 32 4.32 12.85 16.42
C ALA A 32 2.91 13.48 16.59
N GLY A 33 2.25 13.75 15.46
CA GLY A 33 0.85 14.18 15.39
C GLY A 33 -0.15 13.02 15.51
N GLY A 34 0.33 11.78 15.40
CA GLY A 34 -0.45 10.56 15.61
C GLY A 34 0.47 9.37 15.88
N VAL A 35 -0.08 8.33 16.49
CA VAL A 35 0.60 7.05 16.71
C VAL A 35 -0.22 5.96 16.04
N ASP A 36 0.46 5.11 15.26
CA ASP A 36 -0.17 4.14 14.36
C ASP A 36 -1.10 4.81 13.34
N GLY A 37 -1.84 4.02 12.56
CA GLY A 37 -2.71 4.61 11.56
C GLY A 37 -3.57 3.63 10.79
N THR A 38 -4.72 4.14 10.35
CA THR A 38 -5.63 3.45 9.44
C THR A 38 -6.00 4.38 8.30
N LEU A 39 -5.80 3.92 7.07
CA LEU A 39 -6.36 4.53 5.87
C LEU A 39 -7.46 3.62 5.32
N GLU A 40 -8.68 4.11 5.31
CA GLU A 40 -9.83 3.47 4.66
C GLU A 40 -10.30 4.32 3.48
N ALA A 41 -10.59 3.67 2.36
CA ALA A 41 -11.16 4.32 1.19
C ALA A 41 -12.17 3.40 0.51
N THR A 42 -13.26 3.99 0.04
CA THR A 42 -14.22 3.36 -0.88
C THR A 42 -14.10 4.04 -2.23
N LEU A 43 -13.82 3.27 -3.27
CA LEU A 43 -13.56 3.78 -4.61
C LEU A 43 -14.02 2.79 -5.68
N LYS A 44 -13.93 3.23 -6.93
CA LYS A 44 -13.94 2.38 -8.12
C LYS A 44 -12.78 2.79 -9.01
N ILE A 45 -12.27 1.86 -9.82
CA ILE A 45 -11.30 2.21 -10.86
C ILE A 45 -12.07 2.45 -12.14
N ASP A 46 -12.07 3.68 -12.65
CA ASP A 46 -12.79 4.00 -13.88
C ASP A 46 -12.01 3.58 -15.14
N HIS A 47 -10.68 3.70 -15.11
CA HIS A 47 -9.83 3.39 -16.26
C HIS A 47 -8.39 3.09 -15.82
N THR A 48 -7.69 2.27 -16.61
CA THR A 48 -6.24 2.03 -16.50
C THR A 48 -5.58 2.12 -17.87
N THR A 49 -4.28 2.36 -17.94
CA THR A 49 -3.56 2.39 -19.22
C THR A 49 -3.71 1.06 -19.96
N ALA A 50 -3.91 1.13 -21.28
CA ALA A 50 -4.03 -0.04 -22.16
C ALA A 50 -2.80 -0.23 -23.08
N THR A 51 -1.82 0.68 -23.02
CA THR A 51 -0.60 0.69 -23.84
C THR A 51 0.65 0.88 -22.99
N GLY A 52 1.81 0.49 -23.52
CA GLY A 52 3.10 0.55 -22.84
C GLY A 52 3.80 -0.80 -22.79
N ASN A 53 4.86 -0.91 -21.97
CA ASN A 53 5.56 -2.18 -21.78
C ASN A 53 4.68 -3.20 -21.04
N VAL A 54 4.81 -4.49 -21.37
CA VAL A 54 3.98 -5.57 -20.80
C VAL A 54 4.01 -5.61 -19.28
N TYR A 55 5.12 -5.24 -18.66
CA TYR A 55 5.26 -5.19 -17.20
C TYR A 55 4.76 -3.88 -16.57
N GLN A 56 4.29 -2.90 -17.37
CA GLN A 56 3.80 -1.59 -16.92
C GLN A 56 2.29 -1.42 -17.10
N ILE A 57 1.73 -1.92 -18.21
CA ILE A 57 0.34 -1.70 -18.62
C ILE A 57 -0.65 -2.04 -17.50
N GLY A 58 -1.67 -1.18 -17.37
CA GLY A 58 -2.84 -1.46 -16.56
C GLY A 58 -2.67 -1.19 -15.07
N ARG A 59 -1.48 -0.76 -14.62
CA ARG A 59 -1.15 -0.62 -13.20
C ARG A 59 -1.42 0.79 -12.69
N VAL A 60 -1.95 0.87 -11.47
CA VAL A 60 -2.11 2.12 -10.72
C VAL A 60 -1.91 1.85 -9.21
N ILE A 61 -1.20 2.74 -8.52
CA ILE A 61 -1.13 2.75 -7.05
C ILE A 61 -2.33 3.55 -6.54
N ILE A 62 -3.08 2.98 -5.60
CA ILE A 62 -4.34 3.55 -5.11
C ILE A 62 -4.31 3.92 -3.62
N GLY A 63 -3.24 3.54 -2.92
CA GLY A 63 -3.02 3.84 -1.51
C GLY A 63 -1.58 3.53 -1.12
N GLN A 64 -1.03 4.29 -0.17
CA GLN A 64 0.35 4.16 0.25
C GLN A 64 0.59 4.62 1.68
N ILE A 65 1.62 4.05 2.30
CA ILE A 65 2.32 4.62 3.45
C ILE A 65 3.72 4.96 2.94
N HIS A 66 4.18 6.19 3.21
CA HIS A 66 5.50 6.66 2.79
C HIS A 66 6.24 7.19 4.03
N ALA A 67 7.44 6.65 4.30
CA ALA A 67 8.31 7.10 5.38
C ALA A 67 9.27 8.19 4.86
N THR A 68 10.42 8.42 5.50
CA THR A 68 11.38 9.44 5.02
C THR A 68 11.92 9.16 3.61
N LYS A 69 12.15 7.89 3.23
CA LYS A 69 12.80 7.51 1.96
C LYS A 69 12.27 6.24 1.28
N ASP A 70 11.52 5.42 2.00
CA ASP A 70 11.10 4.09 1.60
C ASP A 70 9.58 3.96 1.87
N GLU A 71 8.91 3.01 1.24
CA GLU A 71 7.44 2.85 1.36
C GLU A 71 7.02 1.58 2.12
N PRO A 72 6.59 1.70 3.40
CA PRO A 72 6.04 0.57 4.16
C PRO A 72 4.91 -0.17 3.44
N CYS A 73 4.11 0.53 2.62
CA CYS A 73 3.07 -0.09 1.82
C CYS A 73 2.80 0.72 0.54
N ARG A 74 2.70 0.04 -0.60
CA ARG A 74 2.11 0.57 -1.85
C ARG A 74 1.08 -0.43 -2.36
N LEU A 75 -0.19 -0.05 -2.36
CA LEU A 75 -1.32 -0.87 -2.80
C LEU A 75 -1.63 -0.58 -4.27
N TYR A 76 -1.67 -1.63 -5.08
CA TYR A 76 -1.86 -1.57 -6.53
C TYR A 76 -3.20 -2.19 -6.95
N TYR A 77 -3.80 -1.58 -7.97
CA TYR A 77 -4.73 -2.23 -8.88
C TYR A 77 -4.05 -2.47 -10.22
N ARG A 78 -4.36 -3.60 -10.87
CA ARG A 78 -3.89 -3.87 -12.23
C ARG A 78 -4.93 -4.59 -13.08
N LEU A 79 -5.28 -4.03 -14.23
CA LEU A 79 -6.08 -4.71 -15.26
C LEU A 79 -5.28 -4.91 -16.54
N LEU A 80 -5.10 -6.15 -16.99
CA LEU A 80 -4.39 -6.43 -18.23
C LEU A 80 -5.30 -6.25 -19.46
N PRO A 81 -4.77 -5.82 -20.62
CA PRO A 81 -5.54 -5.74 -21.85
C PRO A 81 -6.18 -7.10 -22.21
N GLY A 82 -7.45 -7.07 -22.60
CA GLY A 82 -8.23 -8.27 -22.93
C GLY A 82 -8.84 -9.01 -21.74
N GLN A 83 -8.50 -8.63 -20.50
CA GLN A 83 -9.20 -9.09 -19.30
C GLN A 83 -10.32 -8.12 -18.92
N THR A 84 -11.34 -8.62 -18.23
CA THR A 84 -12.46 -7.81 -17.72
C THR A 84 -12.34 -7.47 -16.24
N LYS A 85 -11.50 -8.20 -15.50
CA LYS A 85 -11.30 -8.04 -14.06
C LYS A 85 -9.82 -7.86 -13.70
N GLY A 86 -9.57 -6.89 -12.82
CA GLY A 86 -8.23 -6.55 -12.36
C GLY A 86 -7.82 -7.31 -11.09
N SER A 87 -6.50 -7.37 -10.90
CA SER A 87 -5.82 -7.89 -9.71
C SER A 87 -5.57 -6.78 -8.69
N ILE A 88 -5.52 -7.15 -7.41
CA ILE A 88 -5.10 -6.31 -6.28
C ILE A 88 -3.93 -6.96 -5.56
N TYR A 89 -2.87 -6.18 -5.35
CA TYR A 89 -1.66 -6.63 -4.65
C TYR A 89 -0.95 -5.43 -4.04
N PHE A 90 -0.06 -5.65 -3.09
CA PHE A 90 0.76 -4.58 -2.53
C PHE A 90 2.22 -4.98 -2.41
N ALA A 91 3.08 -3.96 -2.40
CA ALA A 91 4.47 -4.10 -2.02
C ALA A 91 4.65 -3.59 -0.58
N HIS A 92 5.40 -4.34 0.22
CA HIS A 92 6.03 -3.87 1.44
C HIS A 92 7.52 -3.71 1.16
N GLU A 93 8.04 -2.48 1.24
CA GLU A 93 9.47 -2.22 1.11
C GLU A 93 10.06 -2.03 2.51
N PRO A 94 10.91 -2.95 3.01
CA PRO A 94 11.80 -2.65 4.12
C PRO A 94 12.77 -1.54 3.74
N ARG A 95 13.22 -0.73 4.70
CA ARG A 95 14.27 0.26 4.44
C ARG A 95 15.47 -0.40 3.75
N LYS A 96 16.13 0.30 2.82
CA LYS A 96 17.22 -0.24 1.97
C LYS A 96 18.26 -1.20 2.61
N LYS A 97 18.58 -1.06 3.90
CA LYS A 97 19.55 -1.93 4.62
C LYS A 97 18.92 -3.13 5.36
N PHE A 98 17.60 -3.21 5.40
CA PHE A 98 16.83 -4.11 6.26
C PHE A 98 16.19 -5.27 5.49
N GLY A 99 16.06 -5.17 4.17
CA GLY A 99 15.56 -6.27 3.37
C GLY A 99 15.33 -5.89 1.92
N LYS A 100 14.89 -6.89 1.15
CA LYS A 100 14.36 -6.67 -0.20
C LYS A 100 12.87 -6.39 -0.11
N GLU A 101 12.36 -5.68 -1.10
CA GLU A 101 10.93 -5.50 -1.32
C GLU A 101 10.19 -6.84 -1.39
N GLN A 102 8.99 -6.86 -0.80
CA GLN A 102 8.15 -8.03 -0.66
C GLN A 102 6.82 -7.77 -1.37
N TRP A 103 6.42 -8.68 -2.25
CA TRP A 103 5.18 -8.56 -3.03
C TRP A 103 4.12 -9.53 -2.50
N HIS A 104 2.95 -8.99 -2.18
CA HIS A 104 1.85 -9.74 -1.59
C HIS A 104 0.59 -9.63 -2.46
N ARG A 105 0.10 -10.77 -2.92
CA ARG A 105 -1.14 -10.87 -3.70
C ARG A 105 -2.34 -10.92 -2.74
N LEU A 106 -3.35 -10.12 -3.01
CA LEU A 106 -4.66 -10.21 -2.34
C LEU A 106 -5.66 -10.88 -3.29
N ILE A 107 -5.78 -10.35 -4.51
CA ILE A 107 -6.66 -10.88 -5.56
C ILE A 107 -5.85 -10.97 -6.85
N GLY A 108 -5.82 -12.14 -7.47
CA GLY A 108 -5.08 -12.35 -8.72
C GLY A 108 -3.56 -12.26 -8.55
N THR A 109 -2.87 -11.63 -9.52
CA THR A 109 -1.41 -11.60 -9.57
C THR A 109 -0.88 -10.26 -10.07
N GLN A 110 0.36 -9.93 -9.67
CA GLN A 110 1.08 -8.76 -10.16
C GLN A 110 1.74 -9.00 -11.53
N LEU A 111 1.84 -10.25 -11.98
CA LEU A 111 2.46 -10.62 -13.26
C LEU A 111 1.67 -10.08 -14.47
N PRO A 112 2.30 -9.87 -15.63
CA PRO A 112 3.74 -10.01 -15.92
C PRO A 112 4.56 -8.90 -15.27
N ASP A 113 5.73 -9.22 -14.72
CA ASP A 113 6.60 -8.21 -14.08
C ASP A 113 7.87 -7.96 -14.88
N TYR A 114 8.72 -7.06 -14.39
CA TYR A 114 9.93 -6.66 -15.11
C TYR A 114 10.86 -7.85 -15.41
N TRP A 115 10.91 -8.84 -14.52
CA TRP A 115 11.75 -10.02 -14.61
C TRP A 115 11.07 -11.18 -15.35
N HIS A 116 9.73 -11.20 -15.35
CA HIS A 116 8.89 -12.26 -15.92
C HIS A 116 7.90 -11.68 -16.96
N GLN A 117 8.44 -11.14 -18.05
CA GLN A 117 7.67 -10.41 -19.07
C GLN A 117 6.86 -11.33 -20.00
N ASP A 118 7.25 -12.60 -20.10
CA ASP A 118 6.61 -13.64 -20.90
C ASP A 118 5.46 -14.35 -20.16
N ALA A 119 5.25 -14.05 -18.88
CA ALA A 119 4.14 -14.57 -18.10
C ALA A 119 2.80 -14.25 -18.77
N LYS A 120 1.86 -15.21 -18.76
CA LYS A 120 0.51 -15.06 -19.32
C LYS A 120 -0.52 -15.44 -18.26
N PRO A 121 -0.76 -14.59 -17.26
CA PRO A 121 -1.71 -14.91 -16.21
C PRO A 121 -3.13 -14.98 -16.78
N SER A 122 -3.89 -15.97 -16.35
CA SER A 122 -5.33 -16.04 -16.58
C SER A 122 -6.04 -14.86 -15.89
N GLU A 123 -7.23 -14.54 -16.37
CA GLU A 123 -8.09 -13.55 -15.70
C GLU A 123 -8.37 -13.99 -14.25
N PRO A 124 -8.23 -13.10 -13.25
CA PRO A 124 -8.58 -13.43 -11.88
C PRO A 124 -10.10 -13.62 -11.76
N GLU A 125 -10.55 -14.84 -11.50
CA GLU A 125 -11.98 -15.19 -11.38
C GLU A 125 -12.71 -14.25 -10.41
N ASP A 126 -12.05 -13.98 -9.29
CA ASP A 126 -12.57 -13.13 -8.22
C ASP A 126 -11.97 -11.71 -8.24
N GLY A 127 -11.46 -11.27 -9.40
CA GLY A 127 -10.95 -9.94 -9.67
C GLY A 127 -11.99 -8.83 -9.55
N ILE A 128 -11.54 -7.57 -9.71
CA ILE A 128 -12.38 -6.37 -9.59
C ILE A 128 -12.48 -5.68 -10.95
N ALA A 129 -13.69 -5.51 -11.47
CA ALA A 129 -13.92 -4.88 -12.77
C ALA A 129 -13.71 -3.35 -12.71
N LEU A 130 -13.48 -2.71 -13.86
CA LEU A 130 -13.60 -1.25 -13.94
C LEU A 130 -15.04 -0.84 -13.60
N GLY A 131 -15.19 0.24 -12.85
CA GLY A 131 -16.48 0.73 -12.38
C GLY A 131 -17.07 0.01 -11.16
N GLU A 132 -16.53 -1.15 -10.77
CA GLU A 132 -16.93 -1.88 -9.56
C GLU A 132 -16.46 -1.11 -8.31
N VAL A 133 -17.40 -0.84 -7.40
CA VAL A 133 -17.10 -0.19 -6.13
C VAL A 133 -16.56 -1.23 -5.15
N PHE A 134 -15.40 -0.93 -4.55
CA PHE A 134 -14.80 -1.71 -3.48
C PHE A 134 -14.18 -0.77 -2.46
N SER A 135 -13.84 -1.31 -1.30
CA SER A 135 -13.08 -0.59 -0.29
C SER A 135 -11.76 -1.27 0.01
N TYR A 136 -10.78 -0.49 0.46
CA TYR A 136 -9.58 -1.03 1.06
C TYR A 136 -9.35 -0.42 2.43
N ARG A 137 -8.63 -1.17 3.28
CA ARG A 137 -8.07 -0.70 4.53
C ARG A 137 -6.58 -1.02 4.56
N ILE A 138 -5.75 0.00 4.78
CA ILE A 138 -4.34 -0.14 5.15
C ILE A 138 -4.22 0.24 6.61
N HIS A 139 -3.95 -0.73 7.47
CA HIS A 139 -3.88 -0.55 8.91
C HIS A 139 -2.50 -0.92 9.44
N VAL A 140 -1.94 -0.07 10.30
CA VAL A 140 -0.73 -0.35 11.05
C VAL A 140 -1.05 -0.32 12.54
N ASP A 141 -0.59 -1.36 13.25
CA ASP A 141 -0.54 -1.46 14.71
C ASP A 141 0.88 -1.91 15.10
N GLY A 142 1.70 -0.94 15.53
CA GLY A 142 3.12 -1.13 15.78
C GLY A 142 3.85 -1.67 14.54
N ASN A 143 4.34 -2.91 14.63
CA ASN A 143 5.05 -3.56 13.52
C ASN A 143 4.13 -4.39 12.61
N LYS A 144 2.82 -4.41 12.83
CA LYS A 144 1.89 -5.21 12.01
C LYS A 144 1.25 -4.32 10.96
N LEU A 145 1.54 -4.59 9.69
CA LEU A 145 0.82 -4.03 8.55
C LEU A 145 -0.28 -5.00 8.14
N THR A 146 -1.55 -4.58 8.16
CA THR A 146 -2.67 -5.36 7.64
C THR A 146 -3.35 -4.61 6.49
N VAL A 147 -3.38 -5.24 5.32
CA VAL A 147 -4.10 -4.73 4.15
C VAL A 147 -5.33 -5.58 3.91
N THR A 148 -6.50 -4.96 3.81
CA THR A 148 -7.80 -5.63 3.62
C THR A 148 -8.51 -5.05 2.41
N ILE A 149 -9.12 -5.91 1.58
CA ILE A 149 -10.04 -5.56 0.50
C ILE A 149 -11.44 -6.02 0.90
N ILE A 150 -12.39 -5.09 0.80
CA ILE A 150 -13.77 -5.26 1.25
C ILE A 150 -14.67 -5.01 0.04
N ARG A 151 -15.60 -5.92 -0.23
CA ARG A 151 -16.54 -5.86 -1.35
C ARG A 151 -17.91 -6.27 -0.89
N ASP A 152 -18.94 -5.60 -1.40
CA ASP A 152 -20.32 -5.91 -1.04
C ASP A 152 -20.66 -7.37 -1.38
N GLY A 153 -21.33 -8.05 -0.46
CA GLY A 153 -21.71 -9.46 -0.60
C GLY A 153 -20.55 -10.48 -0.68
N LYS A 154 -19.29 -10.09 -0.45
CA LYS A 154 -18.13 -11.00 -0.50
C LYS A 154 -17.34 -11.00 0.82
N PRO A 155 -16.66 -12.10 1.18
CA PRO A 155 -15.76 -12.12 2.32
C PRO A 155 -14.58 -11.16 2.13
N ASP A 156 -14.13 -10.56 3.23
CA ASP A 156 -12.92 -9.75 3.25
C ASP A 156 -11.70 -10.59 2.84
N VAL A 157 -10.87 -10.00 1.98
CA VAL A 157 -9.57 -10.57 1.59
C VAL A 157 -8.49 -9.77 2.29
N SER A 158 -7.70 -10.41 3.15
CA SER A 158 -6.71 -9.72 3.98
C SER A 158 -5.33 -10.37 3.96
N LYS A 159 -4.31 -9.56 4.18
CA LYS A 159 -2.94 -10.01 4.40
C LYS A 159 -2.28 -9.17 5.48
N THR A 160 -1.73 -9.84 6.48
CA THR A 160 -0.88 -9.23 7.50
C THR A 160 0.60 -9.52 7.21
N VAL A 161 1.44 -8.51 7.39
CA VAL A 161 2.90 -8.54 7.24
C VAL A 161 3.53 -8.07 8.54
N ASP A 162 4.52 -8.81 9.02
CA ASP A 162 5.37 -8.39 10.14
C ASP A 162 6.52 -7.51 9.64
N MET A 163 6.52 -6.25 10.06
CA MET A 163 7.52 -5.23 9.74
C MET A 163 8.60 -5.10 10.81
N SER A 164 8.67 -6.00 11.80
CA SER A 164 9.60 -5.92 12.94
C SER A 164 11.08 -5.89 12.53
N LYS A 165 11.40 -6.36 11.33
CA LYS A 165 12.76 -6.36 10.76
C LYS A 165 12.93 -5.37 9.62
N SER A 166 12.00 -4.44 9.45
CA SER A 166 11.97 -3.52 8.31
C SER A 166 12.60 -2.15 8.61
N GLY A 167 12.97 -1.89 9.87
CA GLY A 167 13.70 -0.71 10.31
C GLY A 167 12.83 0.53 10.54
N TYR A 168 11.50 0.40 10.53
CA TYR A 168 10.54 1.49 10.69
C TYR A 168 10.35 1.92 12.15
N GLU A 169 10.84 1.14 13.10
CA GLU A 169 10.93 1.50 14.51
C GLU A 169 11.92 2.64 14.79
N ALA A 170 12.81 2.96 13.84
CA ALA A 170 13.79 4.02 14.01
C ALA A 170 13.11 5.41 14.06
N PRO A 171 13.41 6.25 15.06
CA PRO A 171 12.71 7.53 15.25
C PRO A 171 12.95 8.51 14.10
N SER A 172 13.98 8.35 13.27
CA SER A 172 14.24 9.22 12.12
C SER A 172 13.39 8.95 10.88
N GLN A 173 12.43 8.01 10.95
CA GLN A 173 11.64 7.56 9.80
C GLN A 173 10.30 8.29 9.62
N TRP A 174 9.91 9.10 10.60
CA TRP A 174 8.63 9.80 10.65
C TRP A 174 8.86 11.30 10.64
#